data_AF-A0A3M2CGG2-F1
#
_entry.id   AF-A0A3M2CGG2-F1
#
_cell.length_a   1.000
_cell.length_b   1.000
_cell.length_c   1.000
_cell.angle_alpha   90.00
_cell.angle_beta   90.00
_cell.angle_gamma   90.00
#
_symmetry.space_group_name_H-M   'P 1'
#
loop_
_entity.id
_entity.type
_entity.pdbx_description
1 polymer ?
#
loop_
_entity_poly.entity_id
_entity_poly.type
_entity_poly.pdbx_seq_one_letter_code
_entity_poly.pdbx_strand_id
1 'polypeptide(L)'
;YPNLYAFARDAYRPEEPPLRQLMLDTDVRDRLWWGAYKNLISGATTVAHHDPFTRRVFHRFFPIRVLRRYAWSHSLGYDPQPEVAFRNGRGAPFIIHAAEGVDEVAAAEIDRLDQLGLLGPRTVLVHAIALSPRHRRRLAESGTRVVWCPHSNLRLYGRTADVPALLDAGVTVTLGTDATMSGAATLLDEARDALATGLADADAILTMLTTAAARAFALDDGRGTLAAGAPADVLLIPDVAPSPAASLLAARPADVALVLVRGRPRLASPAVAEHLGLGPPNARVEGVPKRLYGDPAGLRRRLLRDAGRRALAEGPLWSMLESLEAPPAGGLEDD
;
A
#
# COMPACT_ATOMS: atom_id res chain seq x y z
N TYR A 1 1.34 -2.64 21.72
CA TYR A 1 2.78 -2.97 21.78
C TYR A 1 3.59 -1.72 22.12
N PRO A 2 4.74 -1.83 22.81
CA PRO A 2 5.62 -0.69 23.04
C PRO A 2 6.41 -0.28 21.78
N ASN A 3 6.80 -1.24 20.92
CA ASN A 3 7.51 -0.99 19.67
C ASN A 3 7.39 -2.18 18.70
N LEU A 4 7.89 -1.99 17.47
CA LEU A 4 7.98 -3.00 16.41
C LEU A 4 8.58 -4.33 16.90
N TYR A 5 9.66 -4.29 17.68
CA TYR A 5 10.36 -5.51 18.13
C TYR A 5 9.51 -6.36 19.07
N ALA A 6 8.74 -5.71 19.95
CA ALA A 6 7.79 -6.42 20.81
C ALA A 6 6.65 -7.04 20.00
N PHE A 7 6.08 -6.30 19.05
CA PHE A 7 5.06 -6.83 18.14
C PHE A 7 5.59 -8.03 17.34
N ALA A 8 6.76 -7.89 16.74
CA ALA A 8 7.34 -8.89 15.86
C ALA A 8 7.68 -10.19 16.63
N ARG A 9 8.14 -10.13 17.88
CA ARG A 9 8.30 -11.34 18.72
C ARG A 9 6.99 -12.10 18.90
N ASP A 10 5.89 -11.38 19.11
CA ASP A 10 4.57 -11.98 19.33
C ASP A 10 3.91 -12.47 18.05
N ALA A 11 4.16 -11.79 16.92
CA ALA A 11 3.54 -12.08 15.63
C ALA A 11 4.26 -13.23 14.89
N TYR A 12 5.60 -13.27 14.94
CA TYR A 12 6.37 -14.24 14.16
C TYR A 12 6.55 -15.59 14.85
N ARG A 13 6.12 -15.75 16.12
CA ARG A 13 6.15 -16.98 16.94
C ARG A 13 6.87 -18.14 16.23
N PRO A 14 8.21 -18.19 16.25
CA PRO A 14 8.98 -19.12 15.40
C PRO A 14 8.64 -20.60 15.61
N GLU A 15 7.95 -20.92 16.70
CA GLU A 15 7.46 -22.24 17.10
C GLU A 15 6.00 -22.54 16.68
N GLU A 16 5.23 -21.57 16.12
CA GLU A 16 3.80 -21.75 15.75
C GLU A 16 3.54 -21.29 14.29
N PRO A 17 2.97 -22.14 13.39
CA PRO A 17 3.26 -22.01 11.95
C PRO A 17 2.17 -21.44 11.00
N PRO A 18 1.04 -20.83 11.38
CA PRO A 18 -0.03 -20.62 10.40
C PRO A 18 0.35 -19.66 9.24
N LEU A 19 1.07 -18.56 9.50
CA LEU A 19 1.47 -17.61 8.43
C LEU A 19 2.65 -18.08 7.60
N ARG A 20 3.68 -18.67 8.23
CA ARG A 20 4.86 -19.20 7.52
C ARG A 20 4.47 -20.36 6.62
N GLN A 21 3.62 -21.26 7.09
CA GLN A 21 3.14 -22.41 6.32
C GLN A 21 2.30 -21.94 5.12
N LEU A 22 1.36 -21.01 5.33
CA LEU A 22 0.58 -20.40 4.24
C LEU A 22 1.45 -19.72 3.16
N MET A 23 2.52 -19.03 3.57
CA MET A 23 3.48 -18.42 2.64
C MET A 23 4.31 -19.44 1.85
N LEU A 24 4.61 -20.60 2.45
CA LEU A 24 5.33 -21.69 1.80
C LEU A 24 4.43 -22.47 0.84
N ASP A 25 3.17 -22.62 1.19
CA ASP A 25 2.22 -23.43 0.43
C ASP A 25 1.67 -22.70 -0.81
N THR A 26 1.78 -21.37 -0.86
CA THR A 26 1.25 -20.53 -1.96
C THR A 26 2.36 -19.95 -2.85
N ASP A 27 2.21 -20.11 -4.17
CA ASP A 27 3.14 -19.57 -5.16
C ASP A 27 3.35 -18.05 -4.97
N VAL A 28 4.61 -17.62 -4.89
CA VAL A 28 5.00 -16.21 -4.70
C VAL A 28 4.43 -15.30 -5.80
N ARG A 29 4.35 -15.78 -7.03
CA ARG A 29 3.73 -15.05 -8.14
C ARG A 29 2.26 -14.78 -7.82
N ASP A 30 1.52 -15.77 -7.37
CA ASP A 30 0.10 -15.61 -7.10
C ASP A 30 -0.16 -14.70 -5.90
N ARG A 31 0.68 -14.78 -4.85
CA ARG A 31 0.64 -13.82 -3.72
C ARG A 31 0.90 -12.38 -4.17
N LEU A 32 1.90 -12.17 -5.04
CA LEU A 32 2.21 -10.85 -5.58
C LEU A 32 1.11 -10.33 -6.51
N TRP A 33 0.52 -11.19 -7.35
CA TRP A 33 -0.63 -10.83 -8.18
C TRP A 33 -1.86 -10.48 -7.35
N TRP A 34 -2.09 -11.18 -6.24
CA TRP A 34 -3.14 -10.84 -5.28
C TRP A 34 -2.91 -9.45 -4.68
N GLY A 35 -1.67 -9.16 -4.26
CA GLY A 35 -1.28 -7.83 -3.79
C GLY A 35 -1.49 -6.75 -4.86
N ALA A 36 -1.29 -7.05 -6.15
CA ALA A 36 -1.58 -6.12 -7.23
C ALA A 36 -3.08 -5.80 -7.32
N TYR A 37 -3.96 -6.80 -7.21
CA TYR A 37 -5.40 -6.57 -7.22
C TYR A 37 -5.88 -5.81 -5.98
N LYS A 38 -5.37 -6.13 -4.78
CA LYS A 38 -5.64 -5.36 -3.54
C LYS A 38 -5.38 -3.86 -3.75
N ASN A 39 -4.25 -3.53 -4.35
CA ASN A 39 -3.90 -2.13 -4.61
C ASN A 39 -4.75 -1.54 -5.74
N LEU A 40 -5.00 -2.30 -6.80
CA LEU A 40 -5.74 -1.83 -7.97
C LEU A 40 -7.19 -1.46 -7.65
N ILE A 41 -7.89 -2.26 -6.84
CA ILE A 41 -9.28 -1.96 -6.45
C ILE A 41 -9.40 -0.69 -5.60
N SER A 42 -8.28 -0.23 -5.03
CA SER A 42 -8.20 1.01 -4.25
C SER A 42 -7.73 2.22 -5.07
N GLY A 43 -7.52 2.05 -6.39
CA GLY A 43 -7.07 3.13 -7.28
C GLY A 43 -5.56 3.37 -7.31
N ALA A 44 -4.77 2.59 -6.56
CA ALA A 44 -3.31 2.72 -6.60
C ALA A 44 -2.75 2.31 -7.97
N THR A 45 -1.85 3.12 -8.52
CA THR A 45 -1.22 2.89 -9.84
C THR A 45 0.25 2.54 -9.73
N THR A 46 0.90 2.88 -8.61
CA THR A 46 2.30 2.61 -8.32
C THR A 46 2.45 2.17 -6.86
N VAL A 47 3.23 1.12 -6.63
CA VAL A 47 3.55 0.61 -5.29
C VAL A 47 5.07 0.48 -5.09
N ALA A 48 5.53 0.71 -3.86
CA ALA A 48 6.86 0.29 -3.42
C ALA A 48 6.73 -1.11 -2.79
N HIS A 49 7.58 -2.04 -3.22
CA HIS A 49 7.57 -3.41 -2.71
C HIS A 49 8.54 -3.53 -1.53
N HIS A 50 8.06 -4.06 -0.41
CA HIS A 50 8.82 -4.22 0.82
C HIS A 50 9.55 -5.58 0.85
N ASP A 51 10.38 -5.83 -0.17
CA ASP A 51 11.10 -7.09 -0.40
C ASP A 51 12.04 -6.93 -1.61
N PRO A 52 12.95 -7.88 -1.89
CA PRO A 52 13.75 -7.87 -3.11
C PRO A 52 12.90 -7.84 -4.40
N PHE A 53 13.30 -7.01 -5.37
CA PHE A 53 12.57 -6.86 -6.63
C PHE A 53 12.52 -8.16 -7.46
N THR A 54 11.34 -8.77 -7.57
CA THR A 54 11.15 -10.05 -8.28
C THR A 54 10.92 -9.84 -9.78
N ARG A 55 12.01 -9.72 -10.58
CA ARG A 55 11.96 -9.44 -12.04
C ARG A 55 11.07 -10.38 -12.85
N ARG A 56 10.99 -11.66 -12.46
CA ARG A 56 10.16 -12.67 -13.15
C ARG A 56 8.65 -12.42 -13.00
N VAL A 57 8.24 -11.69 -11.95
CA VAL A 57 6.83 -11.36 -11.67
C VAL A 57 6.52 -9.91 -12.04
N PHE A 58 7.38 -8.96 -11.69
CA PHE A 58 7.17 -7.53 -11.94
C PHE A 58 7.60 -7.10 -13.35
N HIS A 59 7.10 -7.80 -14.36
CA HIS A 59 7.30 -7.47 -15.77
C HIS A 59 6.27 -6.45 -16.27
N ARG A 60 6.42 -5.99 -17.52
CA ARG A 60 5.57 -4.93 -18.13
C ARG A 60 4.06 -5.22 -18.17
N PHE A 61 3.68 -6.49 -18.01
CA PHE A 61 2.29 -6.95 -18.03
C PHE A 61 1.73 -7.18 -16.62
N PHE A 62 2.50 -6.90 -15.57
CA PHE A 62 1.97 -6.89 -14.21
C PHE A 62 0.87 -5.80 -14.09
N PRO A 63 -0.21 -6.04 -13.32
CA PRO A 63 -1.40 -5.16 -13.34
C PRO A 63 -1.12 -3.72 -12.90
N ILE A 64 -0.19 -3.54 -11.96
CA ILE A 64 0.19 -2.26 -11.35
C ILE A 64 1.67 -1.96 -11.59
N ARG A 65 2.10 -0.69 -11.52
CA ARG A 65 3.53 -0.37 -11.55
C ARG A 65 4.16 -0.69 -10.19
N VAL A 66 5.27 -1.43 -10.20
CA VAL A 66 6.12 -1.61 -9.01
C VAL A 66 7.38 -0.75 -9.17
N LEU A 67 7.75 -0.01 -8.14
CA LEU A 67 8.96 0.80 -8.13
C LEU A 67 10.18 -0.10 -8.36
N ARG A 68 11.01 0.23 -9.36
CA ARG A 68 12.18 -0.60 -9.74
C ARG A 68 13.48 -0.16 -9.07
N ARG A 69 13.56 1.12 -8.70
CA ARG A 69 14.75 1.75 -8.13
C ARG A 69 14.40 2.25 -6.74
N TYR A 70 14.71 1.43 -5.74
CA TYR A 70 14.67 1.78 -4.34
C TYR A 70 15.73 0.95 -3.61
N ALA A 71 16.17 1.44 -2.47
CA ALA A 71 16.82 0.66 -1.45
C ALA A 71 15.85 0.48 -0.28
N TRP A 72 16.05 -0.59 0.46
CA TRP A 72 15.19 -0.94 1.57
C TRP A 72 16.03 -1.59 2.66
N SER A 73 15.64 -1.34 3.89
CA SER A 73 16.01 -2.08 5.07
C SER A 73 14.75 -2.22 5.92
N HIS A 74 14.55 -3.35 6.58
CA HIS A 74 13.36 -3.58 7.39
C HIS A 74 13.33 -2.60 8.57
N SER A 75 14.29 -2.68 9.50
CA SER A 75 14.48 -1.78 10.63
C SER A 75 15.86 -2.02 11.26
N LEU A 76 16.31 -1.13 12.15
CA LEU A 76 17.64 -1.24 12.77
C LEU A 76 17.88 -2.55 13.55
N GLY A 77 16.83 -3.12 14.16
CA GLY A 77 16.96 -4.37 14.91
C GLY A 77 16.89 -5.64 14.06
N TYR A 78 16.43 -5.57 12.81
CA TYR A 78 16.39 -6.72 11.89
C TYR A 78 17.52 -6.70 10.86
N ASP A 79 17.97 -5.51 10.45
CA ASP A 79 19.11 -5.32 9.56
C ASP A 79 20.20 -4.55 10.29
N PRO A 80 21.30 -5.21 10.72
CA PRO A 80 22.33 -4.56 11.53
C PRO A 80 23.20 -3.57 10.73
N GLN A 81 23.10 -3.55 9.40
CA GLN A 81 23.92 -2.72 8.51
C GLN A 81 23.07 -2.00 7.43
N PRO A 82 22.09 -1.16 7.82
CA PRO A 82 21.22 -0.45 6.88
C PRO A 82 22.00 0.45 5.91
N GLU A 83 23.19 0.92 6.29
CA GLU A 83 24.07 1.75 5.47
C GLU A 83 24.60 1.01 4.23
N VAL A 84 24.64 -0.33 4.24
CA VAL A 84 24.99 -1.12 3.07
C VAL A 84 23.88 -1.01 2.01
N ALA A 85 22.63 -1.21 2.41
CA ALA A 85 21.47 -1.05 1.53
C ALA A 85 21.37 0.39 1.01
N PHE A 86 21.53 1.39 1.89
CA PHE A 86 21.50 2.81 1.55
C PHE A 86 22.52 3.18 0.45
N ARG A 87 23.78 2.73 0.61
CA ARG A 87 24.85 2.94 -0.38
C ARG A 87 24.57 2.21 -1.69
N ASN A 88 24.14 0.95 -1.62
CA ASN A 88 23.81 0.15 -2.80
C ASN A 88 22.63 0.72 -3.61
N GLY A 89 21.75 1.49 -2.98
CA GLY A 89 20.63 2.18 -3.62
C GLY A 89 21.02 3.24 -4.66
N ARG A 90 22.28 3.71 -4.69
CA ARG A 90 22.83 4.63 -5.73
C ARG A 90 21.90 5.78 -6.11
N GLY A 91 21.49 6.58 -5.14
CA GLY A 91 20.60 7.73 -5.37
C GLY A 91 19.10 7.44 -5.30
N ALA A 92 18.69 6.16 -5.27
CA ALA A 92 17.28 5.80 -5.14
C ALA A 92 16.71 6.09 -3.74
N PRO A 93 15.38 6.24 -3.59
CA PRO A 93 14.72 6.30 -2.30
C PRO A 93 15.15 5.12 -1.41
N PHE A 94 15.40 5.37 -0.14
CA PHE A 94 15.74 4.40 0.89
C PHE A 94 14.61 4.31 1.91
N ILE A 95 13.97 3.14 1.97
CA ILE A 95 12.78 2.91 2.78
C ILE A 95 13.17 2.08 4.01
N ILE A 96 12.78 2.54 5.20
CA ILE A 96 13.07 1.85 6.46
C ILE A 96 11.97 2.11 7.50
N HIS A 97 11.59 1.09 8.27
CA HIS A 97 10.75 1.31 9.46
C HIS A 97 11.63 1.89 10.58
N ALA A 98 11.17 3.00 11.16
CA ALA A 98 11.87 3.66 12.25
C ALA A 98 10.91 4.49 13.10
N ALA A 99 11.23 4.60 14.38
CA ALA A 99 10.35 5.17 15.40
C ALA A 99 8.96 4.53 15.38
N GLU A 100 8.89 3.23 15.06
CA GLU A 100 7.67 2.44 15.07
C GLU A 100 7.41 1.90 16.48
N GLY A 101 6.62 2.64 17.24
CA GLY A 101 6.34 2.37 18.64
C GLY A 101 6.03 3.63 19.43
N VAL A 102 6.00 3.49 20.75
CA VAL A 102 5.67 4.56 21.70
C VAL A 102 6.71 4.67 22.82
N ASP A 103 7.75 3.83 22.81
CA ASP A 103 8.78 3.78 23.84
C ASP A 103 10.10 4.44 23.41
N GLU A 104 11.04 4.49 24.34
CA GLU A 104 12.36 5.11 24.15
C GLU A 104 13.24 4.35 23.16
N VAL A 105 13.04 3.03 23.02
CA VAL A 105 13.77 2.22 22.05
C VAL A 105 13.42 2.67 20.63
N ALA A 106 12.13 2.81 20.33
CA ALA A 106 11.68 3.33 19.03
C ALA A 106 12.17 4.77 18.81
N ALA A 107 12.10 5.63 19.82
CA ALA A 107 12.57 7.02 19.71
C ALA A 107 14.08 7.13 19.41
N ALA A 108 14.90 6.26 20.01
CA ALA A 108 16.36 6.24 19.84
C ALA A 108 16.81 5.84 18.42
N GLU A 109 15.94 5.19 17.63
CA GLU A 109 16.25 4.79 16.26
C GLU A 109 16.57 5.98 15.36
N ILE A 110 15.89 7.11 15.56
CA ILE A 110 16.13 8.32 14.77
C ILE A 110 17.53 8.88 15.05
N ASP A 111 17.95 8.89 16.31
CA ASP A 111 19.29 9.34 16.68
C ASP A 111 20.36 8.42 16.09
N ARG A 112 20.10 7.11 16.08
CA ARG A 112 21.00 6.13 15.46
C ARG A 112 21.08 6.30 13.94
N LEU A 113 19.97 6.52 13.26
CA LEU A 113 19.96 6.81 11.81
C LEU A 113 20.70 8.11 11.48
N ASP A 114 20.59 9.15 12.31
CA ASP A 114 21.31 10.41 12.12
C ASP A 114 22.83 10.20 12.30
N GLN A 115 23.25 9.48 13.35
CA GLN A 115 24.65 9.13 13.57
C GLN A 115 25.26 8.31 12.43
N LEU A 116 24.47 7.46 11.79
CA LEU A 116 24.88 6.67 10.62
C LEU A 116 24.87 7.50 9.31
N GLY A 117 24.42 8.76 9.34
CA GLY A 117 24.28 9.60 8.16
C GLY A 117 23.18 9.13 7.20
N LEU A 118 22.14 8.46 7.72
CA LEU A 118 21.05 7.87 6.95
C LEU A 118 19.81 8.75 6.90
N LEU A 119 19.78 9.89 7.59
CA LEU A 119 18.74 10.90 7.40
C LEU A 119 19.10 11.79 6.20
N GLY A 120 18.14 12.03 5.31
CA GLY A 120 18.41 12.76 4.08
C GLY A 120 17.25 12.81 3.09
N PRO A 121 17.41 13.54 1.97
CA PRO A 121 16.38 13.72 0.96
C PRO A 121 16.11 12.47 0.10
N ARG A 122 16.67 11.32 0.46
CA ARG A 122 16.33 10.03 -0.12
C ARG A 122 15.67 9.09 0.88
N THR A 123 15.65 9.45 2.16
CA THR A 123 15.18 8.56 3.23
C THR A 123 13.69 8.75 3.44
N VAL A 124 13.00 7.61 3.49
CA VAL A 124 11.56 7.51 3.69
C VAL A 124 11.34 6.59 4.89
N LEU A 125 10.96 7.19 6.02
CA LEU A 125 10.67 6.47 7.26
C LEU A 125 9.22 5.98 7.24
N VAL A 126 9.00 4.71 7.53
CA VAL A 126 7.65 4.16 7.70
C VAL A 126 7.27 4.26 9.19
N HIS A 127 6.03 4.69 9.45
CA HIS A 127 5.42 4.96 10.77
C HIS A 127 5.83 6.27 11.43
N ALA A 128 7.07 6.39 11.89
CA ALA A 128 7.60 7.58 12.58
C ALA A 128 6.71 8.12 13.73
N ILE A 129 6.30 7.22 14.64
CA ILE A 129 5.40 7.51 15.77
C ILE A 129 6.16 8.18 16.92
N ALA A 130 7.25 7.56 17.37
CA ALA A 130 8.02 7.95 18.55
C ALA A 130 8.97 9.14 18.28
N LEU A 131 8.46 10.24 17.73
CA LEU A 131 9.25 11.43 17.43
C LEU A 131 9.15 12.50 18.52
N SER A 132 10.31 12.98 18.97
CA SER A 132 10.42 14.21 19.75
C SER A 132 10.35 15.46 18.85
N PRO A 133 10.13 16.67 19.41
CA PRO A 133 10.26 17.92 18.66
C PRO A 133 11.64 18.10 18.01
N ARG A 134 12.72 17.59 18.64
CA ARG A 134 14.07 17.60 18.06
C ARG A 134 14.14 16.72 16.82
N HIS A 135 13.59 15.51 16.90
CA HIS A 135 13.56 14.57 15.78
C HIS A 135 12.83 15.16 14.58
N ARG A 136 11.64 15.74 14.79
CA ARG A 136 10.87 16.39 13.70
C ARG A 136 11.65 17.49 12.97
N ARG A 137 12.30 18.38 13.72
CA ARG A 137 13.18 19.41 13.14
C ARG A 137 14.32 18.80 12.33
N ARG A 138 14.99 17.77 12.87
CA ARG A 138 16.07 17.08 12.18
C ARG A 138 15.60 16.40 10.88
N LEU A 139 14.41 15.79 10.88
CA LEU A 139 13.84 15.20 9.67
C LEU A 139 13.59 16.28 8.60
N ALA A 140 13.04 17.43 9.00
CA ALA A 140 12.83 18.55 8.09
C ALA A 140 14.14 19.12 7.51
N GLU A 141 15.13 19.40 8.36
CA GLU A 141 16.45 19.91 7.95
C GLU A 141 17.17 18.96 7.00
N SER A 142 17.04 17.64 7.21
CA SER A 142 17.66 16.64 6.35
C SER A 142 16.85 16.37 5.08
N GLY A 143 15.60 16.82 4.98
CA GLY A 143 14.68 16.45 3.90
C GLY A 143 14.19 15.00 3.97
N THR A 144 14.32 14.36 5.14
CA THR A 144 13.76 13.02 5.40
C THR A 144 12.24 13.08 5.33
N ARG A 145 11.62 12.02 4.84
CA ARG A 145 10.17 11.95 4.60
C ARG A 145 9.54 10.81 5.37
N VAL A 146 8.23 10.85 5.53
CA VAL A 146 7.48 9.90 6.36
C VAL A 146 6.34 9.28 5.57
N VAL A 147 6.18 7.96 5.67
CA VAL A 147 4.97 7.22 5.31
C VAL A 147 4.19 6.97 6.59
N TRP A 148 3.02 7.59 6.68
CA TRP A 148 2.08 7.44 7.79
C TRP A 148 1.11 6.29 7.52
N CYS A 149 0.95 5.40 8.51
CA CYS A 149 0.09 4.21 8.43
C CYS A 149 -0.90 4.18 9.60
N PRO A 150 -1.82 5.16 9.72
CA PRO A 150 -2.67 5.34 10.90
C PRO A 150 -3.43 4.11 11.35
N HIS A 151 -3.95 3.28 10.44
CA HIS A 151 -4.72 2.08 10.81
C HIS A 151 -3.84 1.10 11.60
N SER A 152 -2.69 0.75 11.03
CA SER A 152 -1.71 -0.14 11.68
C SER A 152 -1.19 0.45 12.98
N ASN A 153 -0.85 1.74 12.96
CA ASN A 153 -0.32 2.44 14.12
C ASN A 153 -1.26 2.38 15.33
N LEU A 154 -2.53 2.73 15.12
CA LEU A 154 -3.54 2.73 16.18
C LEU A 154 -3.83 1.31 16.66
N ARG A 155 -3.96 0.35 15.74
CA ARG A 155 -4.23 -1.05 16.06
C ARG A 155 -3.11 -1.69 16.89
N LEU A 156 -1.85 -1.43 16.53
CA LEU A 156 -0.70 -2.07 17.17
C LEU A 156 -0.20 -1.32 18.40
N TYR A 157 -0.22 0.01 18.38
CA TYR A 157 0.48 0.85 19.36
C TYR A 157 -0.46 1.77 20.16
N GLY A 158 -1.74 1.86 19.78
CA GLY A 158 -2.72 2.74 20.44
C GLY A 158 -2.45 4.24 20.20
N ARG A 159 -1.44 4.58 19.39
CA ARG A 159 -1.02 5.93 19.05
C ARG A 159 -0.51 5.95 17.62
N THR A 160 -0.55 7.12 16.99
CA THR A 160 -0.04 7.33 15.64
C THR A 160 0.89 8.55 15.57
N ALA A 161 1.52 8.75 14.42
CA ALA A 161 2.42 9.89 14.21
C ALA A 161 1.69 11.23 14.38
N ASP A 162 2.38 12.21 14.97
CA ASP A 162 1.89 13.58 15.11
C ASP A 162 2.05 14.31 13.76
N VAL A 163 1.09 14.04 12.86
CA VAL A 163 1.07 14.57 11.49
C VAL A 163 1.02 16.09 11.45
N PRO A 164 0.19 16.80 12.24
CA PRO A 164 0.22 18.27 12.29
C PRO A 164 1.62 18.79 12.62
N ALA A 165 2.27 18.26 13.66
CA ALA A 165 3.61 18.72 14.02
C ALA A 165 4.69 18.36 12.99
N LEU A 166 4.52 17.28 12.22
CA LEU A 166 5.40 16.93 11.11
C LEU A 166 5.25 17.90 9.94
N LEU A 167 4.00 18.20 9.56
CA LEU A 167 3.70 19.14 8.48
C LEU A 167 4.14 20.56 8.84
N ASP A 168 3.88 21.01 10.08
CA ASP A 168 4.33 22.32 10.60
C ASP A 168 5.86 22.44 10.61
N ALA A 169 6.57 21.34 10.85
CA ALA A 169 8.04 21.31 10.77
C ALA A 169 8.56 21.32 9.32
N GLY A 170 7.70 21.13 8.30
CA GLY A 170 8.08 21.06 6.90
C GLY A 170 8.46 19.65 6.42
N VAL A 171 8.13 18.59 7.17
CA VAL A 171 8.36 17.21 6.75
C VAL A 171 7.36 16.80 5.68
N THR A 172 7.83 16.18 4.60
CA THR A 172 6.91 15.56 3.63
C THR A 172 6.34 14.28 4.20
N VAL A 173 5.01 14.24 4.36
CA VAL A 173 4.26 13.07 4.82
C VAL A 173 3.48 12.47 3.64
N THR A 174 3.42 11.15 3.57
CA THR A 174 2.62 10.36 2.62
C THR A 174 1.79 9.33 3.39
N LEU A 175 0.88 8.63 2.73
CA LEU A 175 0.06 7.60 3.34
C LEU A 175 0.44 6.19 2.84
N GLY A 176 0.35 5.18 3.70
CA GLY A 176 0.60 3.78 3.35
C GLY A 176 -0.26 2.82 4.17
N THR A 177 -0.66 1.70 3.56
CA THR A 177 -1.56 0.72 4.20
C THR A 177 -0.87 -0.23 5.16
N ASP A 178 0.47 -0.21 5.22
CA ASP A 178 1.27 -1.23 5.91
C ASP A 178 0.92 -2.69 5.47
N ALA A 179 1.38 -3.68 6.23
CA ALA A 179 1.15 -5.10 6.02
C ALA A 179 -0.33 -5.48 6.21
N THR A 180 -0.80 -6.43 5.40
CA THR A 180 -2.16 -6.99 5.47
C THR A 180 -2.58 -7.48 6.87
N MET A 181 -1.63 -7.92 7.70
CA MET A 181 -1.94 -8.44 9.03
C MET A 181 -2.36 -7.34 10.02
N SER A 182 -1.80 -6.14 9.88
CA SER A 182 -1.92 -5.03 10.84
C SER A 182 -2.67 -3.84 10.25
N GLY A 183 -2.43 -3.48 9.00
CA GLY A 183 -2.95 -2.28 8.37
C GLY A 183 -4.24 -2.47 7.57
N ALA A 184 -4.70 -1.39 6.95
CA ALA A 184 -5.99 -1.38 6.29
C ALA A 184 -6.06 -2.32 5.08
N ALA A 185 -7.29 -2.71 4.74
CA ALA A 185 -7.55 -3.60 3.60
C ALA A 185 -7.28 -2.88 2.26
N THR A 186 -7.54 -1.58 2.16
CA THR A 186 -7.27 -0.80 0.95
C THR A 186 -6.68 0.57 1.28
N LEU A 187 -6.08 1.24 0.28
CA LEU A 187 -5.59 2.60 0.44
C LEU A 187 -6.72 3.62 0.65
N LEU A 188 -7.93 3.32 0.16
CA LEU A 188 -9.13 4.13 0.43
C LEU A 188 -9.59 3.99 1.88
N ASP A 189 -9.49 2.78 2.45
CA ASP A 189 -9.75 2.55 3.88
C ASP A 189 -8.72 3.30 4.74
N GLU A 190 -7.44 3.18 4.42
CA GLU A 190 -6.38 3.90 5.14
C GLU A 190 -6.59 5.42 5.09
N ALA A 191 -7.05 5.95 3.95
CA ALA A 191 -7.35 7.38 3.79
C ALA A 191 -8.54 7.83 4.65
N ARG A 192 -9.57 6.99 4.79
CA ARG A 192 -10.68 7.23 5.73
C ARG A 192 -10.22 7.16 7.19
N ASP A 193 -9.39 6.19 7.52
CA ASP A 193 -8.83 6.06 8.88
C ASP A 193 -7.97 7.27 9.23
N ALA A 194 -7.17 7.75 8.27
CA ALA A 194 -6.42 9.00 8.39
C ALA A 194 -7.33 10.20 8.68
N LEU A 195 -8.43 10.37 7.92
CA LEU A 195 -9.40 11.44 8.15
C LEU A 195 -10.04 11.33 9.53
N ALA A 196 -10.41 10.12 9.95
CA ALA A 196 -11.06 9.86 11.23
C ALA A 196 -10.18 10.19 12.45
N THR A 197 -8.85 10.25 12.29
CA THR A 197 -7.95 10.71 13.35
C THR A 197 -8.10 12.21 13.67
N GLY A 198 -8.63 13.01 12.74
CA GLY A 198 -8.64 14.47 12.84
C GLY A 198 -7.26 15.13 12.74
N LEU A 199 -6.21 14.38 12.38
CA LEU A 199 -4.82 14.87 12.28
C LEU A 199 -4.46 15.42 10.89
N ALA A 200 -5.32 15.19 9.89
CA ALA A 200 -5.19 15.73 8.55
C ALA A 200 -6.58 15.95 7.94
N ASP A 201 -6.73 17.03 7.17
CA ASP A 201 -7.95 17.27 6.40
C ASP A 201 -7.94 16.51 5.06
N ALA A 202 -9.05 16.62 4.31
CA ALA A 202 -9.21 15.88 3.08
C ALA A 202 -8.17 16.24 2.01
N ASP A 203 -7.83 17.53 1.87
CA ASP A 203 -6.89 18.02 0.87
C ASP A 203 -5.44 17.62 1.18
N ALA A 204 -5.08 17.62 2.46
CA ALA A 204 -3.82 17.07 2.94
C ALA A 204 -3.71 15.58 2.61
N ILE A 205 -4.76 14.79 2.85
CA ILE A 205 -4.76 13.36 2.54
C ILE A 205 -4.68 13.12 1.02
N LEU A 206 -5.41 13.88 0.21
CA LEU A 206 -5.30 13.83 -1.25
C LEU A 206 -3.85 14.11 -1.71
N THR A 207 -3.20 15.10 -1.11
CA THR A 207 -1.78 15.43 -1.36
C THR A 207 -0.85 14.28 -0.96
N MET A 208 -1.07 13.67 0.21
CA MET A 208 -0.31 12.51 0.72
C MET A 208 -0.38 11.30 -0.23
N LEU A 209 -1.53 11.10 -0.87
CA LEU A 209 -1.79 10.00 -1.81
C LEU A 209 -1.23 10.25 -3.22
N THR A 210 -0.94 11.51 -3.57
CA THR A 210 -0.60 11.92 -4.94
C THR A 210 0.78 12.56 -5.03
N THR A 211 0.85 13.90 -4.97
CA THR A 211 2.08 14.66 -5.24
C THR A 211 3.14 14.47 -4.16
N ALA A 212 2.76 14.34 -2.89
CA ALA A 212 3.72 14.07 -1.82
C ALA A 212 4.32 12.66 -1.95
N ALA A 213 3.50 11.65 -2.31
CA ALA A 213 3.99 10.31 -2.60
C ALA A 213 4.96 10.31 -3.80
N ALA A 214 4.62 11.00 -4.88
CA ALA A 214 5.52 11.13 -6.03
C ALA A 214 6.87 11.77 -5.64
N ARG A 215 6.85 12.85 -4.86
CA ARG A 215 8.06 13.51 -4.34
C ARG A 215 8.85 12.61 -3.38
N ALA A 216 8.18 11.79 -2.59
CA ALA A 216 8.83 10.92 -1.62
C ALA A 216 9.60 9.77 -2.26
N PHE A 217 9.04 9.22 -3.33
CA PHE A 217 9.64 8.11 -4.07
C PHE A 217 10.43 8.56 -5.31
N ALA A 218 10.78 9.85 -5.41
CA ALA A 218 11.54 10.44 -6.52
C ALA A 218 10.97 10.08 -7.90
N LEU A 219 9.66 10.25 -8.05
CA LEU A 219 8.92 10.00 -9.28
C LEU A 219 8.85 11.30 -10.11
N ASP A 220 10.01 11.71 -10.64
CA ASP A 220 10.20 12.99 -11.32
C ASP A 220 9.62 13.06 -12.75
N ASP A 221 8.80 12.07 -13.13
CA ASP A 221 8.15 11.99 -14.44
C ASP A 221 6.73 12.59 -14.45
N GLY A 222 6.37 13.39 -13.43
CA GLY A 222 5.06 14.06 -13.34
C GLY A 222 3.94 13.21 -12.74
N ARG A 223 4.24 11.98 -12.29
CA ARG A 223 3.27 11.16 -11.54
C ARG A 223 2.75 11.91 -10.31
N GLY A 224 1.50 11.63 -9.94
CA GLY A 224 0.79 12.36 -8.90
C GLY A 224 0.11 13.64 -9.39
N THR A 225 0.23 13.98 -10.68
CA THR A 225 -0.44 15.14 -11.30
C THR A 225 -1.16 14.74 -12.58
N LEU A 226 -2.15 15.53 -12.99
CA LEU A 226 -2.76 15.46 -14.31
C LEU A 226 -2.21 16.62 -15.15
N ALA A 227 -1.08 16.37 -15.84
CA ALA A 227 -0.39 17.37 -16.65
C ALA A 227 0.06 16.76 -17.98
N ALA A 228 0.16 17.60 -19.02
CA ALA A 228 0.70 17.18 -20.31
C ALA A 228 2.13 16.63 -20.13
N GLY A 229 2.40 15.46 -20.73
CA GLY A 229 3.69 14.77 -20.62
C GLY A 229 3.83 13.83 -19.41
N ALA A 230 2.96 13.94 -18.40
CA ALA A 230 2.95 13.00 -17.28
C ALA A 230 2.37 11.62 -17.70
N PRO A 231 2.79 10.50 -17.07
CA PRO A 231 2.13 9.21 -17.24
C PRO A 231 0.64 9.31 -16.92
N ALA A 232 -0.19 8.75 -17.80
CA ALA A 232 -1.64 8.64 -17.59
C ALA A 232 -1.96 7.56 -16.54
N ASP A 233 -1.61 7.85 -15.29
CA ASP A 233 -1.97 7.10 -14.10
C ASP A 233 -3.17 7.79 -13.46
N VAL A 234 -4.37 7.28 -13.73
CA VAL A 234 -5.63 7.99 -13.46
C VAL A 234 -6.58 7.11 -12.66
N LEU A 235 -7.19 7.68 -11.64
CA LEU A 235 -8.32 7.13 -10.91
C LEU A 235 -9.58 7.92 -11.28
N LEU A 236 -10.63 7.22 -11.68
CA LEU A 236 -11.96 7.80 -11.86
C LEU A 236 -12.89 7.24 -10.78
N ILE A 237 -13.54 8.14 -10.06
CA ILE A 237 -14.53 7.88 -9.02
C ILE A 237 -15.73 8.81 -9.20
N PRO A 238 -16.91 8.47 -8.65
CA PRO A 238 -18.06 9.36 -8.60
C PRO A 238 -17.75 10.64 -7.84
N ASP A 239 -18.32 11.76 -8.28
CA ASP A 239 -18.31 13.02 -7.54
C ASP A 239 -19.57 13.10 -6.68
N VAL A 240 -19.42 12.86 -5.37
CA VAL A 240 -20.54 12.64 -4.44
C VAL A 240 -20.47 13.51 -3.18
N ALA A 241 -19.45 14.36 -3.07
CA ALA A 241 -19.20 15.21 -1.92
C ALA A 241 -18.80 16.64 -2.35
N PRO A 242 -18.76 17.61 -1.42
CA PRO A 242 -18.56 19.03 -1.78
C PRO A 242 -17.21 19.40 -2.39
N SER A 243 -16.23 18.51 -2.38
CA SER A 243 -14.92 18.72 -3.00
C SER A 243 -14.36 17.40 -3.57
N PRO A 244 -13.44 17.46 -4.55
CA PRO A 244 -12.79 16.26 -5.09
C PRO A 244 -12.11 15.41 -4.01
N ALA A 245 -11.47 16.06 -3.03
CA ALA A 245 -10.84 15.36 -1.91
C ALA A 245 -11.86 14.66 -1.01
N ALA A 246 -13.00 15.32 -0.73
CA ALA A 246 -14.08 14.69 0.02
C ALA A 246 -14.72 13.52 -0.74
N SER A 247 -14.89 13.64 -2.07
CA SER A 247 -15.41 12.57 -2.93
C SER A 247 -14.46 11.36 -2.94
N LEU A 248 -13.14 11.58 -2.94
CA LEU A 248 -12.14 10.51 -2.79
C LEU A 248 -12.29 9.75 -1.47
N LEU A 249 -12.47 10.46 -0.36
CA LEU A 249 -12.57 9.84 0.97
C LEU A 249 -13.91 9.12 1.19
N ALA A 250 -14.98 9.57 0.52
CA ALA A 250 -16.26 8.88 0.50
C ALA A 250 -16.24 7.61 -0.39
N ALA A 251 -15.36 7.53 -1.38
CA ALA A 251 -15.33 6.43 -2.34
C ALA A 251 -14.87 5.10 -1.73
N ARG A 252 -15.61 4.02 -1.99
CA ARG A 252 -15.22 2.65 -1.67
C ARG A 252 -14.62 1.94 -2.90
N PRO A 253 -13.95 0.80 -2.73
CA PRO A 253 -13.50 -0.03 -3.85
C PRO A 253 -14.61 -0.33 -4.87
N ALA A 254 -15.85 -0.56 -4.42
CA ALA A 254 -17.02 -0.72 -5.31
C ALA A 254 -17.29 0.50 -6.21
N ASP A 255 -16.94 1.71 -5.77
CA ASP A 255 -17.27 2.96 -6.45
C ASP A 255 -16.25 3.29 -7.55
N VAL A 256 -15.04 2.70 -7.50
CA VAL A 256 -13.99 2.93 -8.49
C VAL A 256 -14.47 2.59 -9.91
N ALA A 257 -14.55 3.62 -10.77
CA ALA A 257 -15.09 3.51 -12.11
C ALA A 257 -14.01 3.16 -13.15
N LEU A 258 -12.79 3.66 -12.99
CA LEU A 258 -11.67 3.39 -13.88
C LEU A 258 -10.35 3.52 -13.12
N VAL A 259 -9.42 2.62 -13.39
CA VAL A 259 -8.00 2.81 -13.07
C VAL A 259 -7.18 2.63 -14.33
N LEU A 260 -6.48 3.69 -14.73
CA LEU A 260 -5.47 3.67 -15.78
C LEU A 260 -4.09 3.53 -15.15
N VAL A 261 -3.28 2.62 -15.68
CA VAL A 261 -1.85 2.53 -15.36
C VAL A 261 -1.08 2.68 -16.67
N ARG A 262 -0.29 3.76 -16.80
CA ARG A 262 0.40 4.15 -18.05
C ARG A 262 -0.56 4.25 -19.24
N GLY A 263 -1.72 4.87 -19.03
CA GLY A 263 -2.74 5.06 -20.06
C GLY A 263 -3.48 3.78 -20.48
N ARG A 264 -3.27 2.65 -19.77
CA ARG A 264 -3.95 1.39 -20.06
C ARG A 264 -5.00 1.10 -18.99
N PRO A 265 -6.26 0.80 -19.36
CA PRO A 265 -7.28 0.36 -18.42
C PRO A 265 -6.85 -0.92 -17.70
N ARG A 266 -6.87 -0.88 -16.36
CA ARG A 266 -6.58 -2.02 -15.48
C ARG A 266 -7.78 -2.44 -14.68
N LEU A 267 -8.67 -1.52 -14.36
CA LEU A 267 -9.96 -1.75 -13.74
C LEU A 267 -10.97 -0.82 -14.40
N ALA A 268 -12.16 -1.32 -14.74
CA ALA A 268 -13.27 -0.51 -15.23
C ALA A 268 -14.62 -1.00 -14.67
N SER A 269 -15.55 -0.08 -14.42
CA SER A 269 -16.96 -0.41 -14.21
C SER A 269 -17.60 -0.92 -15.51
N PRO A 270 -18.79 -1.56 -15.49
CA PRO A 270 -19.42 -2.10 -16.70
C PRO A 270 -19.65 -1.04 -17.78
N ALA A 271 -20.19 0.12 -17.40
CA ALA A 271 -20.45 1.22 -18.34
C ALA A 271 -19.16 1.77 -18.97
N VAL A 272 -18.10 1.94 -18.17
CA VAL A 272 -16.79 2.40 -18.68
C VAL A 272 -16.15 1.32 -19.56
N ALA A 273 -16.28 0.04 -19.18
CA ALA A 273 -15.77 -1.07 -19.95
C ALA A 273 -16.43 -1.14 -21.34
N GLU A 274 -17.75 -1.04 -21.41
CA GLU A 274 -18.50 -0.99 -22.67
C GLU A 274 -18.05 0.19 -23.55
N HIS A 275 -17.97 1.39 -22.97
CA HIS A 275 -17.55 2.59 -23.69
C HIS A 275 -16.13 2.47 -24.27
N LEU A 276 -15.22 1.81 -23.54
CA LEU A 276 -13.83 1.60 -23.95
C LEU A 276 -13.64 0.33 -24.80
N GLY A 277 -14.71 -0.42 -25.13
CA GLY A 277 -14.61 -1.69 -25.84
C GLY A 277 -13.85 -2.78 -25.07
N LEU A 278 -13.84 -2.70 -23.74
CA LEU A 278 -13.29 -3.74 -22.87
C LEU A 278 -14.32 -4.87 -22.75
N GLY A 279 -13.84 -6.11 -22.79
CA GLY A 279 -14.71 -7.29 -22.62
C GLY A 279 -15.52 -7.27 -21.31
N PRO A 280 -16.49 -8.19 -21.14
CA PRO A 280 -17.45 -8.16 -20.04
C PRO A 280 -16.77 -8.26 -18.67
N PRO A 281 -17.46 -7.86 -17.58
CA PRO A 281 -16.95 -8.02 -16.22
C PRO A 281 -16.42 -9.44 -15.94
N ASN A 282 -15.32 -9.54 -15.22
CA ASN A 282 -14.66 -10.82 -14.86
C ASN A 282 -14.39 -10.96 -13.36
N ALA A 283 -14.83 -10.00 -12.55
CA ALA A 283 -14.79 -10.02 -11.10
C ALA A 283 -15.93 -9.18 -10.50
N ARG A 284 -16.16 -9.32 -9.21
CA ARG A 284 -16.93 -8.41 -8.36
C ARG A 284 -15.98 -7.79 -7.32
N VAL A 285 -16.15 -6.48 -7.11
CA VAL A 285 -15.50 -5.75 -6.03
C VAL A 285 -16.61 -5.30 -5.09
N GLU A 286 -16.64 -5.83 -3.87
CA GLU A 286 -17.72 -5.62 -2.90
C GLU A 286 -19.12 -5.85 -3.52
N GLY A 287 -19.28 -6.97 -4.24
CA GLY A 287 -20.53 -7.34 -4.92
C GLY A 287 -20.78 -6.63 -6.27
N VAL A 288 -20.09 -5.53 -6.57
CA VAL A 288 -20.28 -4.77 -7.82
C VAL A 288 -19.45 -5.36 -8.97
N PRO A 289 -20.05 -5.71 -10.13
CA PRO A 289 -19.31 -6.22 -11.27
C PRO A 289 -18.24 -5.24 -11.77
N LYS A 290 -17.04 -5.73 -12.04
CA LYS A 290 -15.92 -4.97 -12.59
C LYS A 290 -15.19 -5.76 -13.67
N ARG A 291 -14.62 -5.03 -14.62
CA ARG A 291 -13.63 -5.56 -15.57
C ARG A 291 -12.23 -5.28 -15.04
N LEU A 292 -11.57 -6.30 -14.50
CA LEU A 292 -10.18 -6.25 -14.07
C LEU A 292 -9.27 -6.82 -15.16
N TYR A 293 -8.07 -6.26 -15.28
CA TYR A 293 -7.03 -6.78 -16.15
C TYR A 293 -6.53 -8.14 -15.67
N GLY A 294 -6.47 -9.13 -16.57
CA GLY A 294 -5.98 -10.48 -16.26
C GLY A 294 -7.11 -11.46 -15.95
N ASP A 295 -6.78 -12.49 -15.15
CA ASP A 295 -7.70 -13.56 -14.75
C ASP A 295 -7.83 -13.60 -13.21
N PRO A 296 -8.62 -12.69 -12.62
CA PRO A 296 -8.83 -12.67 -11.16
C PRO A 296 -9.50 -13.94 -10.64
N ALA A 297 -10.41 -14.54 -11.42
CA ALA A 297 -11.09 -15.77 -11.04
C ALA A 297 -10.13 -16.98 -10.99
N GLY A 298 -9.27 -17.14 -12.01
CA GLY A 298 -8.27 -18.20 -12.01
C GLY A 298 -7.19 -18.02 -10.96
N LEU A 299 -6.80 -16.77 -10.67
CA LEU A 299 -5.92 -16.47 -9.53
C LEU A 299 -6.57 -16.93 -8.21
N ARG A 300 -7.82 -16.52 -7.95
CA ARG A 300 -8.55 -16.93 -6.74
C ARG A 300 -8.63 -18.44 -6.62
N ARG A 301 -8.91 -19.16 -7.72
CA ARG A 301 -8.92 -20.63 -7.73
C ARG A 301 -7.55 -21.24 -7.39
N ARG A 302 -6.44 -20.66 -7.86
CA ARG A 302 -5.09 -21.14 -7.50
C ARG A 302 -4.80 -20.92 -6.03
N LEU A 303 -5.02 -19.69 -5.54
CA LEU A 303 -4.84 -19.35 -4.13
C LEU A 303 -5.67 -20.25 -3.20
N LEU A 304 -6.93 -20.53 -3.54
CA LEU A 304 -7.81 -21.42 -2.77
C LEU A 304 -7.34 -22.89 -2.77
N ARG A 305 -6.69 -23.35 -3.84
CA ARG A 305 -6.12 -24.70 -3.89
C ARG A 305 -4.86 -24.79 -3.03
N ASP A 306 -3.99 -23.80 -3.14
CA ASP A 306 -2.68 -23.79 -2.52
C ASP A 306 -2.74 -23.59 -1.00
N ALA A 307 -3.58 -22.66 -0.52
CA ALA A 307 -3.71 -22.34 0.90
C ALA A 307 -4.63 -23.29 1.70
N GLY A 308 -5.41 -24.14 1.02
CA GLY A 308 -6.48 -24.93 1.62
C GLY A 308 -7.71 -24.10 2.01
N ARG A 309 -8.92 -24.67 1.88
CA ARG A 309 -10.20 -23.95 2.07
C ARG A 309 -10.42 -23.35 3.46
N ARG A 310 -9.73 -23.83 4.50
CA ARG A 310 -9.89 -23.38 5.90
C ARG A 310 -9.02 -22.17 6.28
N ALA A 311 -7.86 -21.96 5.65
CA ALA A 311 -6.96 -20.86 6.02
C ALA A 311 -7.39 -19.49 5.45
N LEU A 312 -8.33 -19.48 4.49
CA LEU A 312 -8.69 -18.29 3.71
C LEU A 312 -10.08 -17.71 4.04
N ALA A 313 -10.92 -18.45 4.78
CA ALA A 313 -12.33 -18.10 4.99
C ALA A 313 -12.56 -16.93 5.98
N GLU A 314 -11.55 -16.54 6.75
CA GLU A 314 -11.73 -15.62 7.90
C GLU A 314 -10.98 -14.28 7.77
N GLY A 315 -10.38 -13.97 6.61
CA GLY A 315 -9.62 -12.75 6.39
C GLY A 315 -10.39 -11.65 5.63
N PRO A 316 -10.37 -10.37 6.07
CA PRO A 316 -11.16 -9.27 5.47
C PRO A 316 -10.79 -8.93 4.02
N LEU A 317 -9.63 -9.36 3.53
CA LEU A 317 -9.24 -9.15 2.12
C LEU A 317 -9.88 -10.15 1.15
N TRP A 318 -10.19 -11.35 1.60
CA TRP A 318 -10.73 -12.41 0.75
C TRP A 318 -12.21 -12.19 0.42
N SER A 319 -12.93 -11.41 1.25
CA SER A 319 -14.32 -11.00 1.01
C SER A 319 -14.45 -9.83 0.03
N MET A 320 -13.41 -9.02 -0.19
CA MET A 320 -13.49 -7.81 -1.03
C MET A 320 -13.46 -8.09 -2.54
N LEU A 321 -12.85 -9.21 -2.95
CA LEU A 321 -12.69 -9.62 -4.35
C LEU A 321 -13.36 -10.97 -4.59
N GLU A 322 -14.65 -10.92 -4.90
CA GLU A 322 -15.41 -12.09 -5.30
C GLU A 322 -15.23 -12.33 -6.81
N SER A 323 -14.84 -13.53 -7.20
CA SER A 323 -14.86 -13.90 -8.62
C SER A 323 -16.31 -14.05 -9.07
N LEU A 324 -16.66 -13.51 -10.24
CA LEU A 324 -17.86 -13.98 -10.95
C LEU A 324 -17.59 -15.44 -11.32
N GLU A 325 -18.19 -16.38 -10.59
CA GLU A 325 -18.39 -17.71 -11.16
C GLU A 325 -19.22 -17.52 -12.43
N ALA A 326 -18.83 -18.22 -13.51
CA ALA A 326 -19.76 -18.41 -14.61
C ALA A 326 -21.06 -19.01 -14.03
N PRO A 327 -22.25 -18.67 -14.57
CA PRO A 327 -23.48 -19.29 -14.08
C PRO A 327 -23.28 -20.83 -14.07
N PRO A 328 -23.87 -21.54 -13.10
CA PRO A 328 -23.82 -23.00 -13.11
C PRO A 328 -24.25 -23.44 -14.51
N ALA A 329 -23.43 -24.28 -15.16
CA ALA A 329 -23.81 -24.90 -16.41
C ALA A 329 -25.21 -25.49 -16.17
N GLY A 330 -26.20 -24.96 -16.90
CA GLY A 330 -27.58 -25.37 -16.76
C GLY A 330 -27.66 -26.88 -16.80
N GLY A 331 -28.50 -27.43 -15.92
CA GLY A 331 -28.80 -28.85 -15.90
C GLY A 331 -29.18 -29.30 -17.30
N LEU A 332 -28.43 -30.25 -17.83
CA LEU A 332 -29.02 -31.23 -18.71
C LEU A 332 -29.84 -32.12 -17.79
N GLU A 333 -31.15 -31.85 -17.75
CA GLU A 333 -32.13 -32.88 -17.46
C GLU A 333 -31.97 -33.92 -18.58
N ASP A 334 -31.44 -35.09 -18.23
CA ASP A 334 -31.61 -36.30 -19.03
C ASP A 334 -33.03 -36.82 -18.76
N ASP A 335 -33.75 -37.10 -19.85
CA ASP A 335 -35.02 -37.82 -19.92
C ASP A 335 -35.01 -39.18 -19.16
#